data_AF-A0A5K3G2M3-F1
#
_entry.id   AF-A0A5K3G2M3-F1
#
_cell.length_a   1.000
_cell.length_b   1.000
_cell.length_c   1.000
_cell.angle_alpha   90.00
_cell.angle_beta   90.00
_cell.angle_gamma   90.00
#
_symmetry.space_group_name_H-M   'P 1'
#
loop_
_entity.id
_entity.type
_entity.pdbx_description
1 polymer ?
#
loop_
_entity_poly.entity_id
_entity_poly.type
_entity_poly.pdbx_seq_one_letter_code
_entity_poly.pdbx_strand_id
1 'polypeptide(L)' 'DYTVRLWNISTHVVVCIFGGAEGHRAEVLHGDISLTGDFLLSASMDHTIKIWCLNTPELETAIRRSFKPVTQE' A
#
# COMPACT_ATOMS: atom_id res chain seq x y z
N ASP A 1 -9.92 9.19 1.26
CA ASP A 1 -9.19 9.75 0.11
C ASP A 1 -9.14 8.66 -0.96
N TYR A 2 -8.86 8.97 -2.22
CA TYR A 2 -8.88 7.97 -3.31
C TYR A 2 -7.64 7.05 -3.30
N THR A 3 -7.05 6.83 -2.11
CA THR A 3 -5.75 6.19 -1.95
C THR A 3 -5.87 4.87 -1.21
N VAL A 4 -4.98 3.96 -1.54
CA VAL A 4 -4.74 2.73 -0.77
C VAL A 4 -3.41 2.90 -0.04
N ARG A 5 -3.33 2.49 1.22
CA ARG A 5 -2.13 2.69 2.04
C ARG A 5 -1.70 1.38 2.68
N LEU A 6 -0.40 1.09 2.61
CA LEU A 6 0.21 -0.01 3.33
C LEU A 6 0.83 0.52 4.62
N TRP A 7 0.47 -0.10 5.74
CA TRP A 7 0.90 0.30 7.07
C TRP A 7 1.70 -0.80 7.73
N ASN A 8 2.78 -0.41 8.42
CA ASN A 8 3.38 -1.23 9.44
C ASN A 8 2.62 -0.99 10.75
N ILE A 9 1.85 -1.99 11.18
CA ILE A 9 1.01 -1.89 12.37
C ILE A 9 1.86 -1.84 13.65
N SER A 10 3.02 -2.50 13.67
CA SER A 10 3.89 -2.57 14.86
C SER A 10 4.58 -1.24 15.17
N THR A 11 4.89 -0.45 14.15
CA THR A 11 5.59 0.84 14.29
C THR A 11 4.71 2.05 13.97
N HIS A 12 3.45 1.82 13.55
CA HIS A 12 2.49 2.83 13.11
C HIS A 12 3.00 3.70 11.94
N VAL A 13 3.93 3.19 11.13
CA VAL A 13 4.50 3.89 9.98
C VAL A 13 3.76 3.54 8.70
N VAL A 14 3.44 4.54 7.88
CA VAL A 14 2.99 4.34 6.49
C VAL A 14 4.19 3.87 5.66
N VAL A 15 4.10 2.67 5.13
CA VAL A 15 5.15 2.08 4.28
C VAL A 15 5.04 2.60 2.86
N CYS A 16 3.81 2.66 2.33
CA CYS A 16 3.54 3.07 0.95
C CYS A 16 2.14 3.66 0.83
N ILE A 17 1.99 4.60 -0.10
CA ILE A 17 0.71 5.18 -0.51
C ILE A 17 0.55 4.92 -2.01
N PHE A 18 -0.42 4.11 -2.37
CA PHE A 18 -0.84 3.88 -3.75
C PHE A 18 -1.83 4.98 -4.14
N GLY A 19 -1.32 6.01 -4.81
CA GLY A 19 -2.06 7.23 -5.15
C GLY A 19 -1.43 7.98 -6.31
N GLY A 20 -1.74 9.27 -6.45
CA GLY A 20 -1.23 10.10 -7.55
C GLY A 20 -1.85 9.74 -8.90
N ALA A 21 -1.09 9.91 -9.98
CA ALA A 21 -1.57 9.67 -11.35
C ALA A 21 -2.00 8.21 -11.59
N GLU A 22 -1.32 7.27 -10.93
CA GLU A 22 -1.60 5.83 -11.02
C GLU A 22 -2.65 5.34 -10.00
N GLY A 23 -3.05 6.21 -9.07
CA GLY A 23 -4.04 5.94 -8.03
C GLY A 23 -5.46 5.75 -8.57
N HIS A 24 -6.38 5.44 -7.65
CA HIS A 24 -7.81 5.48 -7.95
C HIS A 24 -8.29 6.92 -8.13
N ARG A 25 -9.33 7.10 -8.93
CA ARG A 25 -9.92 8.42 -9.26
C ARG A 25 -11.21 8.72 -8.47
N ALA A 26 -11.69 7.76 -7.70
CA ALA A 26 -12.85 7.84 -6.84
C ALA A 26 -12.66 6.96 -5.61
N GLU A 27 -13.69 6.83 -4.78
CA GLU A 27 -13.66 6.08 -3.52
C GLU A 27 -13.26 4.63 -3.72
N VAL A 28 -12.24 4.20 -2.96
CA VAL A 28 -11.89 2.79 -2.84
C VAL A 28 -12.93 2.12 -1.94
N LEU A 29 -13.63 1.13 -2.49
CA LEU A 29 -14.72 0.42 -1.82
C LEU A 29 -14.26 -0.88 -1.17
N HIS A 30 -13.22 -1.51 -1.72
CA HIS A 30 -12.74 -2.80 -1.27
C HIS A 30 -11.24 -2.94 -1.50
N GLY A 31 -10.59 -3.73 -0.67
CA GLY A 31 -9.21 -4.17 -0.85
C GLY A 31 -9.04 -5.62 -0.38
N ASP A 32 -8.17 -6.37 -1.04
CA ASP A 32 -7.84 -7.74 -0.66
C ASP A 32 -6.37 -8.06 -1.02
N ILE A 33 -5.74 -9.00 -0.32
CA ILE A 33 -4.34 -9.37 -0.53
C ILE A 33 -4.25 -10.81 -1.04
N SER A 34 -3.30 -11.07 -1.94
CA SER A 34 -3.05 -12.45 -2.38
C SER A 34 -2.57 -13.31 -1.22
N LEU A 35 -2.86 -14.62 -1.27
CA LEU A 35 -2.43 -15.57 -0.24
C LEU A 35 -0.91 -15.58 -0.04
N THR A 36 -0.14 -15.32 -1.11
CA THR A 36 1.31 -15.22 -1.05
C THR A 36 1.81 -13.88 -0.51
N GLY A 37 0.95 -12.86 -0.42
CA GLY A 37 1.31 -11.50 -0.03
C GLY A 37 2.00 -10.68 -1.12
N ASP A 38 2.11 -11.21 -2.34
CA ASP A 38 2.79 -10.54 -3.47
C ASP A 38 1.94 -9.47 -4.13
N PHE A 39 0.61 -9.54 -4.01
CA PHE A 39 -0.31 -8.63 -4.70
C PHE A 39 -1.37 -8.08 -3.77
N LEU A 40 -1.70 -6.80 -3.96
CA LEU A 40 -2.86 -6.15 -3.36
C LEU A 40 -3.85 -5.81 -4.46
N LEU A 41 -5.11 -6.19 -4.28
CA LEU A 41 -6.22 -5.82 -5.12
C LEU A 41 -6.98 -4.66 -4.47
N SER A 42 -7.42 -3.69 -5.26
CA SER A 42 -8.34 -2.66 -4.82
C SER A 42 -9.43 -2.40 -5.86
N ALA A 43 -10.68 -2.26 -5.40
CA ALA A 43 -11.84 -1.95 -6.24
C ALA A 43 -12.42 -0.59 -5.86
N SER A 44 -12.81 0.21 -6.85
CA SER A 44 -13.19 1.61 -6.66
C SER A 44 -14.44 1.99 -7.44
N MET A 45 -15.09 3.07 -6.99
CA MET A 45 -16.17 3.75 -7.69
C MET A 45 -15.73 4.36 -9.05
N ASP A 46 -14.43 4.37 -9.34
CA ASP A 46 -13.91 4.78 -10.66
C ASP A 46 -14.11 3.73 -11.76
N HIS A 47 -14.88 2.68 -11.46
CA HIS A 47 -15.17 1.54 -12.33
C HIS A 47 -13.92 0.70 -12.68
N THR A 48 -12.87 0.79 -11.88
CA THR A 48 -11.65 -0.02 -12.06
C THR A 48 -11.34 -0.90 -10.87
N ILE A 49 -10.67 -2.01 -11.17
CA ILE A 49 -9.93 -2.80 -10.21
C ILE A 49 -8.45 -2.60 -10.51
N LYS A 50 -7.66 -2.26 -9.49
CA LYS A 50 -6.21 -2.13 -9.60
C LYS A 50 -5.53 -3.27 -8.84
N ILE A 51 -4.45 -3.77 -9.41
CA ILE A 51 -3.58 -4.76 -8.80
C ILE A 51 -2.22 -4.12 -8.59
N TRP A 52 -1.77 -4.10 -7.35
CA TRP A 52 -0.50 -3.52 -6.93
C TRP A 52 0.48 -4.64 -6.62
N CYS A 53 1.68 -4.54 -7.19
CA CYS A 53 2.76 -5.48 -6.94
C CYS A 53 3.48 -5.10 -5.63
N LEU A 54 3.45 -5.99 -4.65
CA LEU A 54 4.07 -5.79 -3.34
C LEU A 54 5.49 -6.37 -3.24
N ASN A 55 5.88 -7.26 -4.15
CA ASN A 55 7.19 -7.91 -4.15
C ASN A 55 8.27 -7.16 -4.96
N THR A 56 8.19 -5.83 -4.99
CA THR A 56 9.21 -4.99 -5.64
C THR A 56 10.38 -4.72 -4.70
N PRO A 57 11.63 -4.60 -5.20
CA PRO A 57 12.79 -4.27 -4.36
C PRO A 57 12.61 -2.98 -3.54
N GLU A 58 11.93 -1.99 -4.11
CA GLU A 58 11.63 -0.71 -3.47
C GLU A 58 10.71 -0.90 -2.26
N LEU A 59 9.63 -1.67 -2.43
CA LEU A 59 8.68 -1.92 -1.35
C LEU A 59 9.27 -2.83 -0.28
N GLU A 60 10.04 -3.86 -0.65
CA GLU A 60 10.74 -4.70 0.31
C GLU A 60 11.68 -3.86 1.19
N THR A 61 12.42 -2.94 0.56
CA THR A 61 13.29 -1.99 1.28
C THR A 61 12.50 -1.07 2.20
N ALA A 62 11.36 -0.53 1.74
CA ALA A 62 10.48 0.33 2.52
C ALA A 62 9.89 -0.42 3.75
N ILE A 63 9.43 -1.65 3.56
CA ILE A 63 8.93 -2.52 4.63
C ILE A 63 10.03 -2.73 5.67
N ARG A 64 11.23 -3.15 5.25
CA ARG A 64 12.37 -3.35 6.18
C ARG A 64 12.72 -2.09 6.96
N ARG A 65 12.69 -0.92 6.31
CA ARG A 65 12.95 0.38 6.97
C ARG A 65 11.88 0.72 8.00
N SER A 66 10.62 0.38 7.75
CA SER A 66 9.50 0.69 8.65
C SER A 66 9.59 -0.01 10.02
N PHE A 67 10.37 -1.08 10.16
CA PHE A 67 10.62 -1.77 11.43
C PHE A 67 11.78 -1.20 12.23
N LYS A 68 12.57 -0.27 11.67
CA LYS A 68 13.62 0.40 12.44
C LYS A 68 12.97 1.44 13.34
N PRO A 69 13.29 1.46 14.65
CA PRO A 69 12.82 2.53 15.52
C PRO A 69 13.31 3.85 14.94
N VAL A 70 12.41 4.82 14.81
CA VAL A 70 12.80 6.19 14.51
C VAL A 70 13.60 6.66 15.71
N THR A 71 14.92 6.59 15.62
CA THR A 71 15.80 7.28 16.57
C THR A 71 15.50 8.77 16.41
N GLN A 72 14.77 9.33 17.37
CA GLN A 72 14.67 10.78 17.52
C GLN A 72 16.05 11.28 17.98
N GLU A 73 16.67 12.14 17.18
CA GLU A 73 17.65 13.11 17.67
C GLU A 73 16.92 14.29 18.30
#